data_AF-A0A930T2P7-F1
#
_entry.id   AF-A0A930T2P7-F1
#
_cell.length_a   1.000
_cell.length_b   1.000
_cell.length_c   1.000
_cell.angle_alpha   90.00
_cell.angle_beta   90.00
_cell.angle_gamma   90.00
#
_symmetry.space_group_name_H-M   'P 1'
#
loop_
_entity.id
_entity.type
_entity.pdbx_description
1 polymer ?
#
loop_
_entity_poly.entity_id
_entity_poly.type
_entity_poly.pdbx_seq_one_letter_code
_entity_poly.pdbx_strand_id
1 'polypeptide(L)'
;MFSFRPKFPKKESIPVTLKPPPQRPIKPVRIPRHFLKNSIITYSQRDIQREIKKYPGLLKTLSHAYQYQIIMTGENEQKEYWFCRDLGSTMPLLKYLNEQNWQVDWQEKPFIL
;
A
#
# COMPACT_ATOMS: atom_id res chain seq x y z
N MET A 1 -33.71 56.09 -33.74
CA MET A 1 -32.45 55.45 -34.18
C MET A 1 -32.28 54.16 -33.37
N PHE A 2 -32.43 53.00 -33.99
CA PHE A 2 -32.24 51.70 -33.33
C PHE A 2 -30.76 51.31 -33.43
N SER A 3 -30.06 51.21 -32.29
CA SER A 3 -28.72 50.63 -32.24
C SER A 3 -28.82 49.16 -31.89
N PHE A 4 -28.67 48.29 -32.89
CA PHE A 4 -28.34 46.89 -32.71
C PHE A 4 -26.94 46.78 -32.09
N ARG A 5 -26.81 46.11 -30.94
CA ARG A 5 -25.55 45.46 -30.54
C ARG A 5 -25.80 44.01 -30.12
N PRO A 6 -24.89 43.09 -30.45
CA PRO A 6 -25.16 41.65 -30.48
C PRO A 6 -25.06 41.01 -29.10
N LYS A 7 -25.84 39.93 -28.90
CA LYS A 7 -25.74 39.02 -27.76
C LYS A 7 -24.35 38.37 -27.75
N PHE A 8 -23.57 38.61 -26.70
CA PHE A 8 -22.32 37.87 -26.47
C PHE A 8 -22.64 36.38 -26.26
N PRO A 9 -22.03 35.44 -27.00
CA PRO A 9 -22.19 34.03 -26.71
C PRO A 9 -21.51 33.71 -25.37
N LYS A 10 -22.24 33.00 -24.50
CA LYS A 10 -21.70 32.45 -23.26
C LYS A 10 -20.53 31.53 -23.63
N LYS A 11 -19.35 31.80 -23.07
CA LYS A 11 -18.21 30.87 -23.14
C LYS A 11 -18.67 29.55 -22.52
N GLU A 12 -18.76 28.51 -23.35
CA GLU A 12 -18.90 27.14 -22.89
C GLU A 12 -17.73 26.84 -21.95
N SER A 13 -18.06 26.55 -20.69
CA SER A 13 -17.10 26.06 -19.72
C SER A 13 -16.63 24.70 -20.22
N ILE A 14 -15.39 24.66 -20.70
CA ILE A 14 -14.69 23.42 -21.01
C ILE A 14 -14.81 22.52 -19.77
N PRO A 15 -15.27 21.27 -19.89
CA PRO A 15 -15.30 20.37 -18.75
C PRO A 15 -13.85 20.24 -18.25
N VAL A 16 -13.63 20.58 -16.99
CA VAL A 16 -12.35 20.35 -16.31
C VAL A 16 -12.18 18.84 -16.27
N THR A 17 -11.52 18.29 -17.30
CA THR A 17 -11.05 16.91 -17.28
C THR A 17 -9.98 16.88 -16.19
N LEU A 18 -10.40 16.50 -14.98
CA LEU A 18 -9.52 16.11 -13.88
C LEU A 18 -8.65 14.98 -14.44
N LYS A 19 -7.49 15.33 -14.99
CA LYS A 19 -6.48 14.34 -15.34
C LYS A 19 -6.24 13.53 -14.06
N PRO A 20 -6.41 12.20 -14.08
CA PRO A 20 -6.04 11.40 -12.94
C PRO A 20 -4.58 11.75 -12.60
N PRO A 21 -4.24 11.88 -11.31
CA PRO A 21 -2.87 12.16 -10.90
C PRO A 21 -1.95 11.15 -11.59
N PRO A 22 -0.76 11.57 -12.05
CA PRO A 22 0.15 10.68 -12.75
C PRO A 22 0.41 9.47 -11.85
N GLN A 23 -0.13 8.31 -12.23
CA GLN A 23 0.18 7.03 -11.63
C GLN A 23 1.67 6.80 -11.87
N ARG A 24 2.48 7.20 -10.89
CA ARG A 24 3.91 6.89 -10.91
C ARG A 24 3.99 5.37 -10.89
N PRO A 25 4.74 4.73 -11.80
CA PRO A 25 4.88 3.29 -11.80
C PRO A 25 5.36 2.88 -10.41
N ILE A 26 4.58 1.99 -9.79
CA ILE A 26 4.79 1.52 -8.43
C ILE A 26 6.02 0.60 -8.48
N LYS A 27 7.22 1.19 -8.44
CA LYS A 27 8.47 0.44 -8.43
C LYS A 27 8.52 -0.39 -7.15
N PRO A 28 8.98 -1.66 -7.18
CA PRO A 28 9.11 -2.48 -5.98
C PRO A 28 9.92 -1.71 -4.94
N VAL A 29 9.26 -1.29 -3.86
CA VAL A 29 9.89 -0.47 -2.84
C VAL A 29 10.86 -1.36 -2.09
N ARG A 30 12.16 -1.14 -2.35
CA ARG A 30 13.18 -1.66 -1.45
C ARG A 30 13.01 -0.95 -0.12
N ILE A 31 12.60 -1.72 0.89
CA ILE A 31 12.53 -1.24 2.27
C ILE A 31 13.88 -0.59 2.61
N PRO A 32 13.89 0.67 3.06
CA PRO A 32 15.12 1.31 3.47
C PRO A 32 15.85 0.50 4.54
N ARG A 33 17.18 0.39 4.43
CA ARG A 33 18.00 -0.48 5.31
C ARG A 33 17.82 -0.21 6.81
N HIS A 34 17.37 0.99 7.20
CA HIS A 34 17.12 1.34 8.59
C HIS A 34 15.88 0.63 9.18
N PHE A 35 14.90 0.23 8.36
CA PHE A 35 13.77 -0.59 8.77
C PHE A 35 14.10 -2.10 8.80
N LEU A 36 15.16 -2.53 8.10
CA LEU A 36 15.56 -3.94 7.99
C LEU A 36 16.36 -4.47 9.18
N LYS A 37 16.67 -3.64 10.20
CA LYS A 37 17.37 -4.10 11.40
C LYS A 37 16.41 -4.91 12.28
N ASN A 38 16.29 -6.20 11.97
CA ASN A 38 15.76 -7.29 12.81
C ASN A 38 14.27 -7.26 13.22
N SER A 39 13.50 -6.22 12.88
CA SER A 39 12.11 -6.08 13.34
C SER A 39 11.06 -6.51 12.32
N ILE A 40 11.42 -6.69 11.05
CA ILE A 40 10.48 -6.96 9.96
C ILE A 40 10.87 -8.25 9.22
N ILE A 41 9.96 -9.21 9.15
CA ILE A 41 10.08 -10.37 8.24
C ILE A 41 9.15 -10.13 7.05
N THR A 42 9.67 -10.35 5.84
CA THR A 42 8.90 -10.18 4.61
C THR A 42 8.77 -11.50 3.88
N TYR A 43 7.55 -11.85 3.47
CA TYR A 43 7.26 -12.99 2.63
C TYR A 43 6.51 -12.57 1.37
N SER A 44 6.87 -13.14 0.22
CA SER A 44 5.96 -13.15 -0.91
C SER A 44 4.80 -14.12 -0.65
N GLN A 45 3.68 -13.95 -1.33
CA GLN A 45 2.55 -14.88 -1.25
C GLN A 45 2.93 -16.34 -1.54
N ARG A 46 3.84 -16.57 -2.49
CA ARG A 46 4.30 -17.92 -2.83
C ARG A 46 5.17 -18.51 -1.73
N ASP A 47 6.01 -17.69 -1.10
CA ASP A 47 6.94 -18.14 -0.06
C ASP A 47 6.18 -18.48 1.21
N ILE A 48 5.26 -17.62 1.66
CA ILE A 48 4.46 -17.90 2.86
C ILE A 48 3.62 -19.16 2.68
N GLN A 49 3.03 -19.40 1.49
CA GLN A 49 2.28 -20.62 1.21
C GLN A 49 3.16 -21.87 1.25
N ARG A 50 4.38 -21.82 0.69
CA ARG A 50 5.33 -22.93 0.77
C ARG A 50 5.75 -23.20 2.21
N GLU A 51 5.98 -22.14 2.97
CA GLU A 51 6.48 -22.23 4.33
C GLU A 51 5.40 -22.69 5.31
N ILE A 52 4.14 -22.29 5.11
CA ILE A 52 2.96 -22.84 5.82
C ILE A 52 2.80 -24.33 5.52
N LYS A 53 2.96 -24.76 4.25
CA LYS A 53 2.91 -26.18 3.90
C LYS A 53 4.01 -26.99 4.59
N LYS A 54 5.21 -26.41 4.73
CA LYS A 54 6.36 -27.04 5.39
C LYS A 54 6.22 -27.03 6.92
N TYR A 55 5.67 -25.95 7.47
CA TYR A 55 5.51 -25.70 8.89
C TYR A 55 4.10 -25.14 9.16
N PRO A 56 3.10 -26.01 9.40
CA PRO A 56 1.72 -25.56 9.61
C PRO A 56 1.56 -24.65 10.84
N GLY A 57 2.51 -24.71 11.80
CA GLY A 57 2.56 -23.82 12.96
C GLY A 57 3.25 -22.47 12.72
N LEU A 58 3.73 -22.16 11.50
CA LEU A 58 4.49 -20.94 11.22
C LEU A 58 3.71 -19.67 11.60
N LEU A 59 2.44 -19.58 11.22
CA LEU A 59 1.60 -18.42 11.56
C LEU A 59 1.42 -18.26 13.07
N LYS A 60 1.39 -19.36 13.82
CA LYS A 60 1.35 -19.33 15.28
C LYS A 60 2.68 -18.84 15.86
N THR A 61 3.81 -19.25 15.29
CA THR A 61 5.12 -18.74 15.71
C THR A 61 5.31 -17.27 15.37
N LEU A 62 4.88 -16.85 14.17
CA LEU A 62 4.90 -15.46 13.75
C LEU A 62 3.95 -14.63 14.60
N SER A 63 2.78 -15.14 14.96
CA SER A 63 1.91 -14.48 15.94
C SER A 63 2.54 -14.43 17.31
N HIS A 64 3.33 -15.41 17.76
CA HIS A 64 4.05 -15.22 19.02
C HIS A 64 5.13 -14.13 18.93
N ALA A 65 5.85 -14.04 17.81
CA ALA A 65 7.02 -13.17 17.66
C ALA A 65 6.73 -11.76 17.12
N TYR A 66 5.60 -11.55 16.44
CA TYR A 66 5.25 -10.32 15.73
C TYR A 66 3.82 -9.88 16.06
N GLN A 67 3.60 -8.58 16.21
CA GLN A 67 2.32 -8.00 16.62
C GLN A 67 1.49 -7.50 15.44
N TYR A 68 2.15 -7.05 14.38
CA TYR A 68 1.50 -6.42 13.22
C TYR A 68 1.82 -7.20 11.94
N GLN A 69 0.81 -7.35 11.10
CA GLN A 69 0.92 -7.86 9.75
C GLN A 69 0.52 -6.74 8.79
N ILE A 70 1.35 -6.50 7.80
CA ILE A 70 1.11 -5.54 6.73
C ILE A 70 1.01 -6.36 5.44
N ILE A 71 -0.11 -6.19 4.74
CA ILE A 71 -0.41 -6.84 3.47
C ILE A 71 -0.31 -5.76 2.42
N MET A 72 0.68 -5.87 1.55
CA MET A 72 0.81 -4.97 0.42
C MET A 72 0.28 -5.66 -0.83
N THR A 73 -0.50 -4.92 -1.61
CA THR A 73 -1.00 -5.40 -2.91
C THR A 73 -0.33 -4.58 -4.00
N GLY A 74 0.52 -5.23 -4.80
CA GLY A 74 1.15 -4.61 -5.97
C GLY A 74 0.25 -4.60 -7.21
N GLU A 75 0.69 -3.92 -8.28
CA GLU A 75 -0.05 -3.81 -9.57
C GLU A 75 -0.40 -5.16 -10.21
N ASN A 76 0.38 -6.21 -9.94
CA ASN A 76 0.15 -7.57 -10.46
C ASN A 76 -0.68 -8.46 -9.53
N GLU A 77 -1.45 -7.87 -8.60
CA GLU A 77 -2.14 -8.58 -7.50
C GLU A 77 -1.20 -9.41 -6.61
N GLN A 78 0.11 -9.20 -6.73
CA GLN A 78 1.10 -9.88 -5.92
C GLN A 78 1.00 -9.34 -4.50
N LYS A 79 0.66 -10.25 -3.58
CA LYS A 79 0.59 -9.94 -2.16
C LYS A 79 1.95 -10.17 -1.52
N GLU A 80 2.42 -9.16 -0.80
CA GLU A 80 3.55 -9.29 0.11
C GLU A 80 3.05 -9.17 1.55
N TYR A 81 3.52 -10.09 2.39
CA TYR A 81 3.17 -10.18 3.79
C TYR A 81 4.36 -9.78 4.64
N TRP A 82 4.23 -8.69 5.38
CA TRP A 82 5.29 -8.18 6.23
C TRP A 82 4.86 -8.28 7.68
N PHE A 83 5.67 -8.92 8.51
CA PHE A 83 5.41 -9.11 9.93
C PHE A 83 6.34 -8.20 10.73
N CYS A 84 5.76 -7.29 11.52
CA CYS A 84 6.48 -6.30 12.32
C CYS A 84 6.28 -6.56 13.82
N ARG A 85 7.35 -6.44 14.61
CA ARG A 85 7.31 -6.68 16.06
C ARG A 85 6.63 -5.56 16.83
N ASP A 86 7.00 -4.31 16.54
CA ASP A 86 6.65 -3.16 17.37
C ASP A 86 5.92 -2.06 16.58
N LEU A 87 4.93 -1.42 17.22
CA LEU A 87 4.16 -0.31 16.65
C LEU A 87 5.05 0.85 16.20
N GLY A 88 6.11 1.14 16.96
CA GLY A 88 7.06 2.20 16.65
C GLY A 88 7.81 2.01 15.31
N SER A 89 7.94 0.76 14.85
CA SER A 89 8.50 0.44 13.54
C SER A 89 7.43 0.35 12.45
N THR A 90 6.22 -0.09 12.80
CA THR A 90 5.08 -0.23 11.90
C THR A 90 4.56 1.12 11.42
N MET A 91 4.40 2.10 12.31
CA MET A 91 3.79 3.40 11.99
C MET A 91 4.58 4.22 10.96
N PRO A 92 5.91 4.41 11.11
CA PRO A 92 6.70 5.13 10.10
C PRO A 92 6.74 4.37 8.77
N LEU A 93 6.71 3.03 8.80
CA LEU A 93 6.66 2.20 7.60
C LEU A 93 5.33 2.40 6.85
N LEU A 94 4.19 2.35 7.54
CA LEU A 94 2.87 2.61 6.96
C LEU A 94 2.78 4.02 6.39
N LYS A 95 3.31 5.02 7.11
CA LYS A 95 3.37 6.40 6.61
C LYS A 95 4.19 6.49 5.32
N TYR A 96 5.37 5.87 5.30
CA TYR A 96 6.23 5.84 4.12
C TYR A 96 5.55 5.14 2.92
N LEU A 97 4.88 4.02 3.14
CA LEU A 97 4.17 3.30 2.08
C LEU A 97 3.00 4.12 1.52
N ASN A 98 2.26 4.82 2.38
CA ASN A 98 1.19 5.72 1.98
C ASN A 98 1.71 6.91 1.16
N GLU A 99 2.84 7.51 1.55
CA GLU A 99 3.52 8.56 0.78
C GLU A 99 3.96 8.09 -0.63
N GLN A 100 4.22 6.79 -0.78
CA GLN A 100 4.54 6.16 -2.07
C GLN A 100 3.29 5.74 -2.88
N ASN A 101 2.07 6.10 -2.43
CA ASN A 101 0.78 5.72 -3.04
C ASN A 101 0.55 4.20 -3.14
N TRP A 102 1.04 3.41 -2.18
CA TRP A 102 0.75 1.98 -2.14
C TRP A 102 -0.57 1.67 -1.47
N GLN A 103 -1.29 0.67 -1.99
CA GLN A 103 -2.41 0.06 -1.30
C GLN A 103 -1.89 -0.94 -0.28
N VAL A 104 -2.10 -0.61 0.99
CA VAL A 104 -1.59 -1.36 2.13
C VAL A 104 -2.72 -1.60 3.12
N ASP A 105 -3.02 -2.87 3.36
CA ASP A 105 -3.84 -3.29 4.48
C ASP A 105 -2.93 -3.64 5.64
N TRP A 106 -3.33 -3.34 6.87
CA TRP A 106 -2.60 -3.78 8.05
C TRP A 106 -3.56 -4.36 9.08
N GLN A 107 -3.09 -5.36 9.80
CA GLN A 107 -3.84 -6.09 10.81
C GLN A 107 -2.96 -6.25 12.04
N GLU A 108 -3.53 -5.91 13.20
CA GLU A 108 -3.00 -6.35 14.48
C GLU A 108 -3.55 -7.74 14.81
N LYS A 109 -2.79 -8.54 15.54
CA LYS A 109 -3.18 -9.90 15.99
C LYS A 109 -4.68 -10.07 16.31
N PRO A 110 -5.25 -11.29 16.08
CA PRO A 110 -4.59 -12.49 15.59
C PRO A 110 -4.59 -12.54 14.06
N PHE A 111 -3.46 -12.93 13.47
CA PHE A 111 -3.35 -13.20 12.04
C PHE A 111 -4.38 -14.26 11.67
N ILE A 112 -5.30 -13.92 10.77
CA ILE A 112 -6.45 -14.77 10.44
C ILE A 112 -5.93 -16.11 9.90
N LEU A 113 -6.40 -17.21 10.51
CA LEU A 113 -6.14 -18.60 10.16
C LEU A 113 -6.88 -19.00 8.87
#